data_AF-A0A941NU27-F1
#
_entry.id   AF-A0A941NU27-F1
#
_cell.length_a   1.000
_cell.length_b   1.000
_cell.length_c   1.000
_cell.angle_alpha   90.00
_cell.angle_beta   90.00
_cell.angle_gamma   90.00
#
_symmetry.space_group_name_H-M   'P 1'
#
loop_
_entity.id
_entity.type
_entity.pdbx_description
1 polymer ?
#
loop_
_entity_poly.entity_id
_entity_poly.type
_entity_poly.pdbx_seq_one_letter_code
_entity_poly.pdbx_strand_id
1 'polypeptide(L)'
;MILGPLCVLHLKELNHQGSEDNPLSAFKKQFIPFSPMSCARHVYIFLKPQAFSFEPLLTYLRHHTEAVEFMADEKAYAFLLRWATGCESWKLKGNDHFVLGTIRKHWGDFVKENPTPAKTIEPLMAMLFEDASGIRRQIQEYEDGAISTNEALKSMCNNCASSRAHGLKPNYENLLQDNLAYFEAARMQYFDSRLKAATKSIKALNAKASDPILVPTQAKDMGVFKANITFCFEKMQITKAKESAAEPKRLLPQQSSY
;
A
#
# COMPACT_ATOMS: atom_id res chain seq x y z
N MET A 1 7.23 23.61 -17.35
CA MET A 1 7.02 22.77 -16.14
C MET A 1 7.11 21.30 -16.54
N ILE A 2 7.77 20.47 -15.73
CA ILE A 2 7.97 19.03 -16.02
C ILE A 2 6.66 18.24 -15.90
N LEU A 3 5.76 18.63 -14.99
CA LEU A 3 4.48 17.94 -14.79
C LEU A 3 3.44 18.19 -15.91
N GLY A 4 3.74 19.07 -16.86
CA GLY A 4 2.82 19.42 -17.96
C GLY A 4 1.43 19.86 -17.44
N PRO A 5 0.40 19.89 -18.31
CA PRO A 5 -0.98 20.16 -17.91
C PRO A 5 -1.64 18.89 -17.35
N LEU A 6 -0.95 18.15 -16.49
CA LEU A 6 -1.46 16.89 -15.92
C LEU A 6 -2.75 17.14 -15.16
N CYS A 7 -3.77 16.33 -15.43
CA CYS A 7 -5.03 16.35 -14.71
C CYS A 7 -5.43 14.94 -14.27
N VAL A 8 -6.07 14.89 -13.11
CA VAL A 8 -6.71 13.70 -12.58
C VAL A 8 -8.15 14.02 -12.24
N LEU A 9 -9.06 13.24 -12.80
CA LEU A 9 -10.47 13.21 -12.39
C LEU A 9 -10.71 11.92 -11.61
N HIS A 10 -11.01 12.06 -10.33
CA HIS A 10 -11.26 10.96 -9.41
C HIS A 10 -12.74 10.95 -9.00
N LEU A 11 -13.41 9.83 -9.26
CA LEU A 11 -14.80 9.57 -8.89
C LEU A 11 -14.81 8.39 -7.92
N LYS A 12 -15.25 8.63 -6.67
CA LYS A 12 -15.29 7.58 -5.64
C LYS A 12 -16.48 6.64 -5.84
N GLU A 13 -17.64 7.16 -6.22
CA GLU A 13 -18.84 6.34 -6.43
C GLU A 13 -19.64 6.90 -7.61
N LEU A 14 -19.54 6.28 -8.78
CA LEU A 14 -20.32 6.68 -9.94
C LEU A 14 -21.65 5.92 -9.92
N ASN A 15 -22.76 6.59 -9.63
CA ASN A 15 -24.07 5.97 -9.79
C ASN A 15 -24.31 5.70 -11.28
N HIS A 16 -24.55 4.44 -11.62
CA HIS A 16 -24.73 3.98 -13.01
C HIS A 16 -26.01 4.47 -13.69
N GLN A 17 -26.79 5.35 -13.06
CA GLN A 17 -27.98 5.96 -13.64
C GLN A 17 -27.58 7.15 -14.52
N GLY A 18 -26.99 6.87 -15.69
CA GLY A 18 -26.68 7.90 -16.70
C GLY A 18 -27.65 7.83 -17.87
N SER A 19 -28.18 8.99 -18.28
CA SER A 19 -28.92 9.18 -19.54
C SER A 19 -28.00 8.99 -20.77
N GLU A 20 -28.60 8.79 -21.96
CA GLU A 20 -27.86 8.62 -23.23
C GLU A 20 -26.92 9.81 -23.54
N ASP A 21 -27.27 11.03 -23.12
CA ASP A 21 -26.43 12.24 -23.20
C ASP A 21 -25.54 12.44 -21.98
N ASN A 22 -24.60 11.51 -21.73
CA ASN A 22 -23.67 11.58 -20.61
C ASN A 22 -22.37 12.35 -20.99
N PRO A 23 -22.09 13.54 -20.42
CA PRO A 23 -20.85 14.30 -20.66
C PRO A 23 -19.56 13.51 -20.36
N LEU A 24 -19.62 12.53 -19.45
CA LEU A 24 -18.49 11.65 -19.16
C LEU A 24 -18.15 10.73 -20.35
N SER A 25 -19.16 10.31 -21.11
CA SER A 25 -18.96 9.50 -22.33
C SER A 25 -18.30 10.32 -23.44
N ALA A 26 -18.74 11.57 -23.62
CA ALA A 26 -18.10 12.50 -24.56
C ALA A 26 -16.65 12.78 -24.18
N PHE A 27 -16.39 13.04 -22.88
CA PHE A 27 -15.05 13.19 -22.33
C PHE A 27 -14.16 11.98 -22.61
N LYS A 28 -14.63 10.76 -22.32
CA LYS A 28 -13.86 9.52 -22.57
C LYS A 28 -13.51 9.34 -24.04
N LYS A 29 -14.44 9.61 -24.96
CA LYS A 29 -14.22 9.51 -26.40
C LYS A 29 -13.21 10.55 -26.91
N GLN A 30 -13.28 11.77 -26.41
CA GLN A 30 -12.42 12.86 -26.87
C GLN A 30 -11.00 12.78 -26.32
N PHE A 31 -10.85 12.42 -25.04
CA PHE A 31 -9.56 12.50 -24.34
C PHE A 31 -8.83 11.16 -24.27
N ILE A 32 -9.57 10.05 -24.38
CA ILE A 32 -9.06 8.69 -24.21
C ILE A 32 -8.13 8.62 -22.97
N PRO A 33 -8.65 9.00 -21.78
CA PRO A 33 -7.83 9.07 -20.58
C PRO A 33 -7.35 7.68 -20.17
N PHE A 34 -6.16 7.59 -19.60
CA PHE A 34 -5.75 6.35 -18.94
C PHE A 34 -6.56 6.17 -17.66
N SER A 35 -7.21 5.00 -17.52
CA SER A 35 -8.11 4.71 -16.41
C SER A 35 -7.89 3.29 -15.90
N PRO A 36 -7.00 3.07 -14.92
CA PRO A 36 -6.87 1.78 -14.26
C PRO A 36 -8.17 1.48 -13.52
N MET A 37 -8.98 0.57 -14.04
CA MET A 37 -10.27 0.27 -13.43
C MET A 37 -10.09 -0.49 -12.11
N SER A 38 -10.70 0.05 -11.06
CA SER A 38 -11.07 -0.71 -9.87
C SER A 38 -12.57 -0.54 -9.65
N CYS A 39 -13.27 -1.60 -9.21
CA CYS A 39 -14.74 -1.61 -9.10
C CYS A 39 -15.32 -0.53 -8.17
N ALA A 40 -14.48 0.13 -7.36
CA ALA A 40 -14.89 1.09 -6.34
C ALA A 40 -14.26 2.48 -6.52
N ARG A 41 -13.40 2.71 -7.52
CA ARG A 41 -12.80 4.03 -7.79
C ARG A 41 -12.48 4.18 -9.27
N HIS A 42 -12.97 5.26 -9.86
CA HIS A 42 -12.65 5.64 -11.22
C HIS A 42 -11.64 6.80 -11.20
N VAL A 43 -10.43 6.54 -11.67
CA VAL A 43 -9.37 7.54 -11.77
C VAL A 43 -9.06 7.72 -13.25
N TYR A 44 -9.32 8.91 -13.79
CA TYR A 44 -8.99 9.27 -15.17
C TYR A 44 -7.76 10.18 -15.19
N ILE A 45 -6.73 9.75 -15.90
CA ILE A 45 -5.43 10.43 -16.01
C ILE A 45 -5.29 10.93 -17.45
N PHE A 46 -5.06 12.23 -17.60
CA PHE A 46 -4.98 12.87 -18.91
C PHE A 46 -4.21 14.19 -18.85
N LEU A 47 -3.84 14.70 -20.03
CA LEU A 47 -3.30 16.04 -20.18
C LEU A 47 -4.42 17.00 -20.58
N LYS A 48 -4.54 18.14 -19.90
CA LYS A 48 -5.53 19.17 -20.19
C LYS A 48 -5.18 19.89 -21.52
N PRO A 49 -6.10 19.88 -22.51
CA PRO A 49 -6.03 20.71 -23.70
C PRO A 49 -6.25 22.17 -23.31
N GLN A 50 -5.59 23.08 -24.02
CA GLN A 50 -5.67 24.52 -23.74
C GLN A 50 -7.09 25.10 -23.91
N ALA A 51 -7.96 24.47 -24.72
CA ALA A 51 -9.26 25.02 -25.11
C ALA A 51 -10.50 24.31 -24.51
N PHE A 52 -10.34 23.33 -23.62
CA PHE A 52 -11.48 22.57 -23.09
C PHE A 52 -11.97 23.11 -21.73
N SER A 53 -13.26 23.45 -21.65
CA SER A 53 -13.92 23.79 -20.39
C SER A 53 -14.46 22.54 -19.70
N PHE A 54 -13.96 22.27 -18.49
CA PHE A 54 -14.39 21.12 -17.70
C PHE A 54 -15.67 21.38 -16.90
N GLU A 55 -16.15 22.63 -16.80
CA GLU A 55 -17.27 22.91 -15.91
C GLU A 55 -18.58 22.20 -16.25
N PRO A 56 -18.97 22.02 -17.52
CA PRO A 56 -20.15 21.22 -17.85
C PRO A 56 -20.01 19.77 -17.35
N LEU A 57 -18.83 19.17 -17.49
CA LEU A 57 -18.54 17.83 -17.01
C LEU A 57 -18.57 17.77 -15.48
N LEU A 58 -17.90 18.69 -14.79
CA LEU A 58 -17.85 18.71 -13.32
C LEU A 58 -19.21 18.97 -12.70
N THR A 59 -20.01 19.86 -13.30
CA THR A 59 -21.40 20.11 -12.87
C THR A 59 -22.23 18.85 -13.00
N TYR A 60 -22.20 18.20 -14.17
CA TYR A 60 -22.89 16.93 -14.37
C TYR A 60 -22.47 15.88 -13.34
N LEU A 61 -21.17 15.69 -13.13
CA LEU A 61 -20.65 14.68 -12.21
C LEU A 61 -21.07 14.98 -10.76
N ARG A 62 -20.98 16.23 -10.29
CA ARG A 62 -21.40 16.60 -8.92
C ARG A 62 -22.88 16.27 -8.65
N HIS A 63 -23.74 16.23 -9.66
CA HIS A 63 -25.14 15.84 -9.52
C HIS A 63 -25.36 14.31 -9.53
N HIS A 64 -24.40 13.51 -10.02
CA HIS A 64 -24.57 12.08 -10.27
C HIS A 64 -23.55 11.17 -9.53
N THR A 65 -22.61 11.74 -8.78
CA THR A 65 -21.67 11.00 -7.93
C THR A 65 -21.47 11.70 -6.60
N GLU A 66 -21.34 10.92 -5.53
CA GLU A 66 -21.22 11.43 -4.17
C GLU A 66 -19.93 12.22 -3.92
N ALA A 67 -18.87 11.95 -4.69
CA ALA A 67 -17.59 12.64 -4.54
C ALA A 67 -16.81 12.71 -5.85
N VAL A 68 -16.70 13.93 -6.38
CA VAL A 68 -15.87 14.30 -7.53
C VAL A 68 -14.66 15.09 -7.04
N GLU A 69 -13.48 14.60 -7.35
CA GLU A 69 -12.23 15.34 -7.14
C GLU A 69 -11.57 15.60 -8.49
N PHE A 70 -11.40 16.88 -8.84
CA PHE A 70 -10.60 17.30 -9.98
C PHE A 70 -9.31 17.94 -9.47
N MET A 71 -8.19 17.38 -9.90
CA MET A 71 -6.86 17.82 -9.49
C MET A 71 -6.04 18.12 -10.74
N ALA A 72 -5.19 19.16 -10.65
CA ALA A 72 -4.28 19.57 -11.71
C ALA A 72 -2.84 19.65 -11.20
N ASP A 73 -1.89 19.50 -12.12
CA ASP A 73 -0.46 19.72 -11.96
C ASP A 73 0.13 19.01 -10.74
N GLU A 74 0.75 19.73 -9.81
CA GLU A 74 1.35 19.20 -8.59
C GLU A 74 0.36 18.39 -7.74
N LYS A 75 -0.88 18.87 -7.60
CA LYS A 75 -1.91 18.17 -6.80
C LYS A 75 -2.31 16.85 -7.45
N ALA A 76 -2.43 16.84 -8.78
CA ALA A 76 -2.73 15.62 -9.53
C ALA A 76 -1.59 14.61 -9.35
N TYR A 77 -0.35 15.06 -9.49
CA TYR A 77 0.81 14.20 -9.35
C TYR A 77 0.97 13.64 -7.92
N ALA A 78 0.77 14.49 -6.90
CA ALA A 78 0.78 14.06 -5.50
C ALA A 78 -0.27 12.98 -5.21
N PHE A 79 -1.49 13.12 -5.76
CA PHE A 79 -2.50 12.09 -5.67
C PHE A 79 -2.07 10.78 -6.35
N LEU A 80 -1.52 10.85 -7.57
CA LEU A 80 -1.06 9.66 -8.27
C LEU A 80 0.04 8.93 -7.50
N LEU A 81 0.97 9.66 -6.88
CA LEU A 81 2.00 9.06 -6.02
C LEU A 81 1.39 8.38 -4.80
N ARG A 82 0.49 9.05 -4.07
CA ARG A 82 -0.20 8.43 -2.91
C ARG A 82 -0.99 7.19 -3.33
N TRP A 83 -1.66 7.25 -4.47
CA TRP A 83 -2.40 6.11 -4.97
C TRP A 83 -1.46 4.96 -5.35
N ALA A 84 -0.44 5.22 -6.18
CA ALA A 84 0.50 4.21 -6.65
C ALA A 84 1.34 3.58 -5.54
N THR A 85 1.63 4.32 -4.47
CA THR A 85 2.34 3.81 -3.29
C THR A 85 1.42 3.01 -2.33
N GLY A 86 0.10 3.05 -2.55
CA GLY A 86 -0.88 2.34 -1.74
C GLY A 86 -1.40 3.13 -0.54
N CYS A 87 -0.97 4.38 -0.37
CA CYS A 87 -1.41 5.31 0.69
C CYS A 87 -2.92 5.55 0.69
N GLU A 88 -3.55 5.52 -0.49
CA GLU A 88 -4.99 5.71 -0.65
C GLU A 88 -5.82 4.42 -0.40
N SER A 89 -5.20 3.25 -0.12
CA SER A 89 -5.92 1.98 -0.03
C SER A 89 -6.75 1.86 1.26
N TRP A 90 -8.07 1.76 1.12
CA TRP A 90 -8.98 1.53 2.24
C TRP A 90 -8.87 0.11 2.81
N LYS A 91 -8.53 -0.89 1.97
CA LYS A 91 -8.44 -2.30 2.35
C LYS A 91 -7.26 -2.58 3.28
N LEU A 92 -6.11 -1.98 2.98
CA LEU A 92 -4.85 -2.19 3.72
C LEU A 92 -4.44 -0.97 4.54
N LYS A 93 -5.41 -0.16 4.97
CA LYS A 93 -5.21 1.03 5.82
C LYS A 93 -4.13 1.99 5.33
N GLY A 94 -3.99 2.12 4.01
CA GLY A 94 -3.02 2.98 3.36
C GLY A 94 -1.61 2.41 3.22
N ASN A 95 -1.46 1.09 3.21
CA ASN A 95 -0.19 0.44 2.89
C ASN A 95 -0.37 -0.75 1.92
N ASP A 96 -0.95 -0.50 0.76
CA ASP A 96 -1.16 -1.54 -0.25
C ASP A 96 -0.01 -1.62 -1.26
N HIS A 97 0.87 -2.60 -1.07
CA HIS A 97 2.04 -2.81 -1.92
C HIS A 97 1.70 -3.26 -3.35
N PHE A 98 0.48 -3.74 -3.60
CA PHE A 98 0.10 -4.33 -4.89
C PHE A 98 -0.38 -3.29 -5.90
N VAL A 99 -0.80 -2.10 -5.44
CA VAL A 99 -1.42 -1.07 -6.29
C VAL A 99 -0.51 -0.67 -7.45
N LEU A 100 0.78 -0.46 -7.22
CA LEU A 100 1.73 -0.11 -8.29
C LEU A 100 1.78 -1.19 -9.38
N GLY A 101 1.80 -2.47 -8.99
CA GLY A 101 1.79 -3.59 -9.93
C GLY A 101 0.52 -3.64 -10.77
N THR A 102 -0.64 -3.39 -10.14
CA THR A 102 -1.93 -3.29 -10.82
C THR A 102 -1.97 -2.13 -11.82
N ILE A 103 -1.48 -0.94 -11.44
CA ILE A 103 -1.42 0.22 -12.34
C ILE A 103 -0.51 -0.08 -13.54
N ARG A 104 0.66 -0.70 -13.32
CA ARG A 104 1.59 -1.09 -14.41
C ARG A 104 0.96 -2.07 -15.39
N LYS A 105 0.20 -3.04 -14.88
CA LYS A 105 -0.55 -3.99 -15.73
C LYS A 105 -1.54 -3.25 -16.62
N HIS A 106 -2.41 -2.43 -16.03
CA HIS A 106 -3.40 -1.65 -16.79
C HIS A 106 -2.74 -0.67 -17.76
N TRP A 107 -1.59 -0.11 -17.41
CA TRP A 107 -0.81 0.74 -18.31
C TRP A 107 -0.34 -0.05 -19.54
N GLY A 108 0.20 -1.25 -19.35
CA GLY A 108 0.60 -2.12 -20.45
C GLY A 108 -0.55 -2.48 -21.40
N ASP A 109 -1.74 -2.71 -20.86
CA ASP A 109 -2.94 -2.96 -21.67
C ASP A 109 -3.37 -1.68 -22.42
N PHE A 110 -3.39 -0.53 -21.75
CA PHE A 110 -3.70 0.76 -22.35
C PHE A 110 -2.76 1.14 -23.49
N VAL A 111 -1.44 0.90 -23.34
CA VAL A 111 -0.45 1.15 -24.39
C VAL A 111 -0.74 0.33 -25.66
N LYS A 112 -1.19 -0.92 -25.50
CA LYS A 112 -1.54 -1.79 -26.64
C LYS A 112 -2.82 -1.33 -27.32
N GLU A 113 -3.84 -0.98 -26.55
CA GLU A 113 -5.16 -0.59 -27.05
C GLU A 113 -5.18 0.83 -27.61
N ASN A 114 -4.36 1.73 -27.06
CA ASN A 114 -4.39 3.17 -27.32
C ASN A 114 -2.95 3.73 -27.49
N PRO A 115 -2.17 3.29 -28.50
CA PRO A 115 -0.75 3.62 -28.61
C PRO A 115 -0.48 5.13 -28.78
N THR A 116 -1.33 5.84 -29.55
CA THR A 116 -1.17 7.28 -29.76
C THR A 116 -1.46 8.09 -28.48
N PRO A 117 -2.61 7.93 -27.78
CA PRO A 117 -2.82 8.56 -26.47
C PRO A 117 -1.77 8.18 -25.44
N ALA A 118 -1.33 6.92 -25.42
CA ALA A 118 -0.32 6.45 -24.48
C ALA A 118 1.01 7.20 -24.64
N LYS A 119 1.49 7.38 -25.88
CA LYS A 119 2.73 8.12 -26.16
C LYS A 119 2.72 9.56 -25.63
N THR A 120 1.55 10.19 -25.57
CA THR A 120 1.38 11.56 -25.04
C THR A 120 1.62 11.64 -23.53
N ILE A 121 1.22 10.62 -22.77
CA ILE A 121 1.30 10.62 -21.30
C ILE A 121 2.42 9.72 -20.76
N GLU A 122 3.07 8.95 -21.63
CA GLU A 122 4.15 8.01 -21.31
C GLU A 122 5.27 8.62 -20.46
N PRO A 123 5.80 9.82 -20.73
CA PRO A 123 6.85 10.41 -19.88
C PRO A 123 6.41 10.62 -18.44
N LEU A 124 5.15 11.00 -18.23
CA LEU A 124 4.58 11.18 -16.89
C LEU A 124 4.37 9.84 -16.19
N MET A 125 3.92 8.82 -16.91
CA MET A 125 3.72 7.49 -16.36
C MET A 125 5.05 6.82 -16.00
N ALA A 126 6.08 6.97 -16.84
CA ALA A 126 7.43 6.50 -16.53
C ALA A 126 8.00 7.16 -15.26
N MET A 127 7.84 8.48 -15.16
CA MET A 127 8.23 9.25 -13.97
C MET A 127 7.47 8.80 -12.72
N LEU A 128 6.14 8.63 -12.81
CA LEU A 128 5.31 8.12 -11.72
C LEU A 128 5.79 6.75 -11.25
N PHE A 129 6.13 5.84 -12.17
CA PHE A 129 6.60 4.50 -11.81
C PHE A 129 7.98 4.50 -11.17
N GLU A 130 8.90 5.36 -11.63
CA GLU A 130 10.20 5.57 -11.00
C GLU A 130 10.01 6.09 -9.57
N ASP A 131 9.27 7.19 -9.42
CA ASP A 131 9.11 7.90 -8.15
C ASP A 131 8.35 7.06 -7.12
N ALA A 132 7.26 6.39 -7.52
CA ALA A 132 6.53 5.48 -6.63
C ALA A 132 7.39 4.29 -6.19
N SER A 133 8.24 3.75 -7.07
CA SER A 133 9.16 2.66 -6.70
C SER A 133 10.25 3.15 -5.74
N GLY A 134 10.79 4.34 -5.98
CA GLY A 134 11.77 4.98 -5.11
C GLY A 134 11.24 5.17 -3.70
N ILE A 135 10.06 5.78 -3.57
CA ILE A 135 9.37 5.96 -2.28
C ILE A 135 9.11 4.61 -1.59
N ARG A 136 8.60 3.60 -2.33
CA ARG A 136 8.27 2.30 -1.73
C ARG A 136 9.48 1.54 -1.24
N ARG A 137 10.61 1.62 -1.95
CA ARG A 137 11.87 1.00 -1.51
C ARG A 137 12.31 1.57 -0.15
N GLN A 138 12.31 2.89 -0.01
CA GLN A 138 12.69 3.54 1.26
C GLN A 138 11.78 3.11 2.41
N ILE A 139 10.50 2.86 2.15
CA ILE A 139 9.54 2.55 3.22
C ILE A 139 9.60 1.08 3.62
N GLN A 140 9.80 0.18 2.66
CA GLN A 140 9.92 -1.26 2.95
C GLN A 140 11.08 -1.57 3.90
N GLU A 141 12.15 -0.79 3.84
CA GLU A 141 13.30 -0.92 4.74
C GLU A 141 12.98 -0.53 6.20
N TYR A 142 11.97 0.31 6.42
CA TYR A 142 11.64 0.86 7.74
C TYR A 142 10.32 0.35 8.31
N GLU A 143 9.47 -0.28 7.49
CA GLU A 143 8.15 -0.68 7.93
C GLU A 143 8.19 -1.78 8.99
N ASP A 144 9.11 -2.75 9.00
CA ASP A 144 9.13 -3.85 10.00
C ASP A 144 7.75 -4.57 10.20
N GLY A 145 6.80 -4.39 9.27
CA GLY A 145 5.38 -4.80 9.39
C GLY A 145 4.43 -3.80 10.07
N ALA A 146 4.88 -2.59 10.39
CA ALA A 146 4.10 -1.48 10.94
C ALA A 146 3.11 -0.93 9.90
N ILE A 147 1.84 -0.84 10.30
CA ILE A 147 0.72 -0.43 9.44
C ILE A 147 0.53 1.10 9.44
N SER A 148 1.17 1.85 10.36
CA SER A 148 0.89 3.27 10.61
C SER A 148 1.87 4.26 9.95
N THR A 149 2.50 3.90 8.83
CA THR A 149 3.41 4.77 8.05
C THR A 149 2.69 5.73 7.10
N ASN A 150 1.35 5.81 7.16
CA ASN A 150 0.52 6.54 6.19
C ASN A 150 0.85 8.05 6.14
N GLU A 151 1.10 8.71 7.27
CA GLU A 151 1.47 10.13 7.27
C GLU A 151 2.86 10.38 6.66
N ALA A 152 3.82 9.48 6.92
CA ALA A 152 5.13 9.52 6.27
C ALA A 152 5.00 9.34 4.75
N LEU A 153 4.20 8.36 4.32
CA LEU A 153 3.86 8.12 2.91
C LEU A 153 3.27 9.37 2.23
N LYS A 154 2.27 10.00 2.86
CA LYS A 154 1.64 11.23 2.34
C LYS A 154 2.66 12.35 2.18
N SER A 155 3.46 12.59 3.22
CA SER A 155 4.49 13.62 3.24
C SER A 155 5.54 13.39 2.15
N MET A 156 6.08 12.18 2.04
CA MET A 156 7.04 11.81 0.99
C MET A 156 6.45 11.99 -0.42
N CYS A 157 5.19 11.60 -0.64
CA CYS A 157 4.52 11.79 -1.92
C CYS A 157 4.34 13.27 -2.28
N ASN A 158 3.95 14.10 -1.31
CA ASN A 158 3.75 15.54 -1.52
C ASN A 158 5.09 16.24 -1.83
N ASN A 159 6.14 15.95 -1.07
CA ASN A 159 7.47 16.55 -1.28
C ASN A 159 8.08 16.10 -2.62
N CYS A 160 7.85 14.84 -3.01
CA CYS A 160 8.24 14.32 -4.32
C CYS A 160 7.51 15.07 -5.46
N ALA A 161 6.19 15.26 -5.34
CA ALA A 161 5.41 16.01 -6.31
C ALA A 161 5.86 17.47 -6.42
N SER A 162 6.13 18.12 -5.28
CA SER A 162 6.65 19.49 -5.26
C SER A 162 8.01 19.58 -5.94
N SER A 163 8.92 18.63 -5.69
CA SER A 163 10.22 18.56 -6.37
C SER A 163 10.06 18.52 -7.90
N ARG A 164 9.16 17.65 -8.41
CA ARG A 164 8.88 17.55 -9.85
C ARG A 164 8.20 18.80 -10.41
N ALA A 165 7.33 19.47 -9.66
CA ALA A 165 6.70 20.73 -10.06
C ALA A 165 7.74 21.83 -10.32
N HIS A 166 8.80 21.87 -9.49
CA HIS A 166 9.95 22.78 -9.64
C HIS A 166 10.99 22.31 -10.67
N GLY A 167 10.74 21.19 -11.35
CA GLY A 167 11.63 20.66 -12.38
C GLY A 167 12.83 19.88 -11.83
N LEU A 168 12.79 19.47 -10.56
CA LEU A 168 13.87 18.78 -9.88
C LEU A 168 13.62 17.28 -9.82
N LYS A 169 14.71 16.48 -9.81
CA LYS A 169 14.62 15.05 -9.47
C LYS A 169 14.51 14.91 -7.94
N PRO A 170 13.54 14.14 -7.43
CA PRO A 170 13.42 13.88 -6.00
C PRO A 170 14.67 13.18 -5.44
N ASN A 171 15.13 13.63 -4.27
CA ASN A 171 16.14 12.90 -3.49
C ASN A 171 15.42 12.04 -2.45
N TYR A 172 15.33 10.74 -2.71
CA TYR A 172 14.58 9.81 -1.85
C TYR A 172 15.19 9.62 -0.45
N GLU A 173 16.51 9.77 -0.31
CA GLU A 173 17.17 9.68 0.99
C GLU A 173 16.79 10.88 1.85
N ASN A 174 16.83 12.09 1.30
CA ASN A 174 16.36 13.29 2.00
C ASN A 174 14.87 13.17 2.37
N LEU A 175 14.03 12.69 1.44
CA LEU A 175 12.61 12.45 1.72
C LEU A 175 12.41 11.49 2.90
N LEU A 176 13.23 10.45 3.01
CA LEU A 176 13.19 9.53 4.14
C LEU A 176 13.66 10.22 5.43
N GLN A 177 14.79 10.91 5.40
CA GLN A 177 15.36 11.63 6.55
C GLN A 177 14.37 12.63 7.14
N ASP A 178 13.70 13.42 6.29
CA ASP A 178 12.70 14.41 6.68
C ASP A 178 11.46 13.77 7.35
N ASN A 179 11.28 12.46 7.19
CA ASN A 179 10.13 11.71 7.69
C ASN A 179 10.49 10.63 8.73
N LEU A 180 11.75 10.56 9.17
CA LEU A 180 12.22 9.54 10.13
C LEU A 180 11.39 9.51 11.42
N ALA A 181 11.04 10.67 11.96
CA ALA A 181 10.25 10.77 13.19
C ALA A 181 8.89 10.05 13.09
N TYR A 182 8.26 10.06 11.90
CA TYR A 182 7.02 9.34 11.67
C TYR A 182 7.24 7.82 11.64
N PHE A 183 8.32 7.36 11.01
CA PHE A 183 8.67 5.94 10.98
C PHE A 183 9.01 5.42 12.39
N GLU A 184 9.78 6.18 13.16
CA GLU A 184 10.10 5.84 14.55
C GLU A 184 8.84 5.76 15.42
N ALA A 185 7.94 6.73 15.30
CA ALA A 185 6.67 6.71 16.01
C ALA A 185 5.81 5.49 15.62
N ALA A 186 5.69 5.19 14.33
CA ALA A 186 4.93 4.04 13.84
C ALA A 186 5.53 2.71 14.34
N ARG A 187 6.85 2.61 14.35
CA ARG A 187 7.60 1.44 14.82
C ARG A 187 7.41 1.22 16.33
N MET A 188 7.49 2.28 17.12
CA MET A 188 7.24 2.22 18.57
C MET A 188 5.81 1.77 18.87
N GLN A 189 4.80 2.33 18.17
CA GLN A 189 3.41 1.89 18.30
C GLN A 189 3.23 0.40 17.95
N TYR A 190 3.89 -0.06 16.89
CA TYR A 190 3.86 -1.46 16.49
C TYR A 190 4.45 -2.37 17.59
N PHE A 191 5.64 -2.05 18.10
CA PHE A 191 6.26 -2.83 19.17
C PHE A 191 5.41 -2.86 20.45
N ASP A 192 4.84 -1.72 20.86
CA ASP A 192 3.95 -1.65 22.00
C ASP A 192 2.71 -2.54 21.82
N SER A 193 2.12 -2.55 20.62
CA SER A 193 0.96 -3.39 20.33
C SER A 193 1.30 -4.89 20.42
N ARG A 194 2.47 -5.29 19.90
CA ARG A 194 2.97 -6.67 19.93
C ARG A 194 3.32 -7.10 21.34
N LEU A 195 3.95 -6.23 22.12
CA LEU A 195 4.28 -6.46 23.52
C LEU A 195 3.02 -6.64 24.36
N LYS A 196 2.00 -5.79 24.17
CA LYS A 196 0.69 -5.94 24.83
C LYS A 196 0.02 -7.27 24.49
N ALA A 197 0.05 -7.67 23.22
CA ALA A 197 -0.51 -8.95 22.78
C ALA A 197 0.25 -10.15 23.39
N ALA A 198 1.58 -10.13 23.36
CA ALA A 198 2.42 -11.16 23.96
C ALA A 198 2.19 -11.27 25.47
N THR A 199 2.16 -10.14 26.17
CA THR A 199 1.87 -10.05 27.61
C THR A 199 0.52 -10.68 27.94
N LYS A 200 -0.52 -10.39 27.15
CA LYS A 200 -1.85 -10.98 27.34
C LYS A 200 -1.82 -12.50 27.17
N SER A 201 -1.13 -13.00 26.14
CA SER A 201 -0.98 -14.44 25.90
C SER A 201 -0.22 -15.13 27.03
N ILE A 202 0.87 -14.55 27.52
CA ILE A 202 1.67 -15.13 28.62
C ILE A 202 0.86 -15.13 29.92
N LYS A 203 0.14 -14.04 30.24
CA LYS A 203 -0.76 -14.01 31.40
C LYS A 203 -1.82 -15.12 31.33
N ALA A 204 -2.39 -15.37 30.15
CA ALA A 204 -3.36 -16.45 29.95
C ALA A 204 -2.74 -17.84 30.09
N LEU A 205 -1.47 -18.02 29.70
CA LEU A 205 -0.72 -19.27 29.89
C LEU A 205 -0.35 -19.48 31.36
N ASN A 206 0.14 -18.44 32.05
CA ASN A 206 0.49 -18.50 33.47
C ASN A 206 -0.71 -18.82 34.36
N ALA A 207 -1.92 -18.37 34.00
CA ALA A 207 -3.13 -18.75 34.71
C ALA A 207 -3.43 -20.26 34.67
N LYS A 208 -2.76 -21.01 33.77
CA LYS A 208 -2.94 -22.45 33.58
C LYS A 208 -1.68 -23.26 33.87
N ALA A 209 -0.56 -22.60 34.19
CA ALA A 209 0.73 -23.24 34.37
C ALA A 209 1.05 -23.39 35.87
N SER A 210 1.74 -24.48 36.24
CA SER A 210 2.22 -24.72 37.60
C SER A 210 3.36 -23.77 37.99
N ASP A 211 4.15 -23.29 37.02
CA ASP A 211 5.24 -22.33 37.19
C ASP A 211 5.08 -21.12 36.24
N PRO A 212 5.26 -19.88 36.71
CA PRO A 212 5.01 -18.68 35.92
C PRO A 212 6.13 -18.37 34.92
N ILE A 213 5.74 -18.12 33.67
CA ILE A 213 6.59 -17.58 32.59
C ILE A 213 6.75 -16.06 32.79
N LEU A 214 7.99 -15.57 32.85
CA LEU A 214 8.29 -14.14 32.99
C LEU A 214 7.94 -13.34 31.72
N VAL A 215 7.34 -12.16 31.92
CA VAL A 215 6.95 -11.25 30.83
C VAL A 215 7.95 -10.09 30.74
N PRO A 216 8.41 -9.70 29.53
CA PRO A 216 9.22 -8.49 29.36
C PRO A 216 8.39 -7.24 29.66
N THR A 217 8.96 -6.29 30.39
CA THR A 217 8.27 -5.06 30.80
C THR A 217 8.62 -3.84 29.95
N GLN A 218 9.64 -3.90 29.07
CA GLN A 218 10.04 -2.78 28.22
C GLN A 218 10.26 -3.20 26.76
N ALA A 219 10.04 -2.28 25.82
CA ALA A 219 10.20 -2.53 24.38
C ALA A 219 11.63 -2.96 23.99
N LYS A 220 12.66 -2.44 24.67
CA LYS A 220 14.06 -2.82 24.44
C LYS A 220 14.36 -4.30 24.77
N ASP A 221 13.54 -4.91 25.62
CA ASP A 221 13.71 -6.29 26.07
C ASP A 221 13.06 -7.28 25.08
N MET A 222 12.31 -6.80 24.08
CA MET A 222 11.63 -7.64 23.08
C MET A 222 12.60 -8.36 22.14
N GLY A 223 13.76 -7.78 21.83
CA GLY A 223 14.80 -8.43 21.02
C GLY A 223 15.34 -9.68 21.71
N VAL A 224 15.66 -9.55 23.00
CA VAL A 224 16.10 -10.65 23.87
C VAL A 224 14.97 -11.64 24.12
N PHE A 225 13.74 -11.16 24.30
CA PHE A 225 12.57 -12.01 24.49
C PHE A 225 12.23 -12.86 23.26
N LYS A 226 12.34 -12.30 22.04
CA LYS A 226 12.11 -13.04 20.80
C LYS A 226 13.14 -14.16 20.65
N ALA A 227 14.42 -13.89 20.97
CA ALA A 227 15.45 -14.91 21.01
C ALA A 227 15.15 -16.01 22.05
N ASN A 228 14.69 -15.62 23.25
CA ASN A 228 14.32 -16.57 24.31
C ASN A 228 13.07 -17.41 23.98
N ILE A 229 12.04 -16.84 23.36
CA ILE A 229 10.87 -17.61 22.90
C ILE A 229 11.26 -18.60 21.82
N THR A 230 12.06 -18.17 20.83
CA THR A 230 12.55 -19.08 19.77
C THR A 230 13.34 -20.22 20.38
N PHE A 231 14.26 -19.92 21.30
CA PHE A 231 15.02 -20.92 22.04
C PHE A 231 14.13 -21.87 22.86
N CYS A 232 13.11 -21.36 23.54
CA CYS A 232 12.14 -22.19 24.28
C CYS A 232 11.32 -23.10 23.36
N PHE A 233 10.87 -22.60 22.21
CA PHE A 233 10.15 -23.40 21.22
C PHE A 233 11.04 -24.47 20.58
N GLU A 234 12.29 -24.13 20.24
CA GLU A 234 13.30 -25.09 19.76
C GLU A 234 13.55 -26.18 20.80
N LYS A 235 13.71 -25.80 22.08
CA LYS A 235 13.91 -26.75 23.18
C LYS A 235 12.71 -27.66 23.36
N MET A 236 11.48 -27.13 23.27
CA MET A 236 10.24 -27.94 23.32
C MET A 236 10.12 -28.91 22.14
N GLN A 237 10.49 -28.50 20.93
CA GLN A 237 10.49 -29.36 19.74
C GLN A 237 11.50 -30.50 19.90
N ILE A 238 12.69 -30.21 20.43
CA ILE A 238 13.73 -31.21 20.71
C ILE A 238 13.25 -32.19 21.79
N THR A 239 12.58 -31.73 22.84
CA THR A 239 12.05 -32.61 23.89
C THR A 239 10.96 -33.54 23.34
N LYS A 240 10.00 -33.01 22.56
CA LYS A 240 8.98 -33.83 21.89
C LYS A 240 9.57 -34.86 20.93
N ALA A 241 10.62 -34.48 20.18
CA ALA A 241 11.32 -35.40 19.30
C ALA A 241 11.98 -36.55 20.10
N LYS A 242 12.57 -36.25 21.25
CA LYS A 242 13.18 -37.26 22.15
C LYS A 242 12.15 -38.19 22.79
N GLU A 243 10.99 -37.67 23.18
CA GLU A 243 9.87 -38.46 23.70
C GLU A 243 9.31 -39.40 22.63
N SER A 244 9.17 -38.92 21.38
CA SER A 244 8.75 -39.76 20.25
C SER A 244 9.78 -40.83 19.84
N ALA A 245 11.07 -40.59 20.11
CA ALA A 245 12.14 -41.56 19.87
C ALA A 245 12.27 -42.60 21.01
N ALA A 246 11.69 -42.32 22.18
CA ALA A 246 11.69 -43.20 23.35
C ALA A 246 10.47 -44.15 23.40
N GLU A 247 9.48 -43.99 22.53
CA GLU A 247 8.39 -44.96 22.39
C GLU A 247 8.92 -46.24 21.70
N PRO A 248 8.89 -47.40 22.38
CA PRO A 248 9.34 -48.65 21.78
C PRO A 248 8.42 -49.02 20.62
N LYS A 249 8.99 -49.26 19.43
CA LYS A 249 8.27 -49.80 18.27
C LYS A 249 7.48 -51.03 18.72
N ARG A 250 6.15 -50.93 18.75
CA ARG A 250 5.26 -52.08 18.93
C ARG A 250 5.57 -53.08 17.81
N LEU A 251 6.19 -54.20 18.18
CA LEU A 251 6.32 -55.37 17.33
C LEU A 251 4.91 -55.81 16.91
N LEU A 252 4.66 -55.80 15.60
CA LEU A 252 3.43 -56.35 15.02
C LEU A 252 3.36 -57.85 15.35
N PRO A 253 2.19 -58.39 15.73
CA PRO A 253 2.06 -59.80 16.04
C PRO A 253 2.31 -60.65 14.79
N GLN A 254 3.18 -61.64 14.94
CA GLN A 254 3.39 -62.69 13.95
C GLN A 254 2.04 -63.39 13.70
N GLN A 255 1.56 -63.33 12.47
CA GLN A 255 0.44 -64.17 12.04
C GLN A 255 0.96 -65.60 11.91
N SER A 256 0.50 -66.47 12.82
CA SER A 256 0.63 -67.91 12.68
C SER A 256 -0.24 -68.41 11.54
N SER A 257 0.40 -69.19 10.68
CA SER A 257 -0.13 -69.97 9.58
C SER A 257 -1.23 -70.94 10.00
N TYR A 258 -2.24 -71.07 9.13
CA TYR A 258 -2.96 -72.30 8.82
C TYR A 258 -3.02 -72.45 7.30
#